data_AF-A0A7V2XXD8-F1
#
_entry.id   AF-A0A7V2XXD8-F1
#
_cell.length_a   1.000
_cell.length_b   1.000
_cell.length_c   1.000
_cell.angle_alpha   90.00
_cell.angle_beta   90.00
_cell.angle_gamma   90.00
#
_symmetry.space_group_name_H-M   'P 1'
#
loop_
_entity.id
_entity.type
_entity.pdbx_description
1 polymer ?
#
loop_
_entity_poly.entity_id
_entity_poly.type
_entity_poly.pdbx_seq_one_letter_code
_entity_poly.pdbx_strand_id
1 'polypeptide(L)'
;MKKLFSFFSTICLFFLAGFLAAISAFLFQVFLSRQLPPNSLFELFVFVFLEEALKFFFWRNSIFLTFPIINSYKKLFFFSFLFASGFWFLEIFFLKLKLTAWPLFSAIGILLAVHWLTTGLITSANYQLNKKNYTFSFLFFIFALLFHFVYNWLIAKNF
;
A
#
# COMPACT_ATOMS: atom_id res chain seq x y z
N MET A 1 17.96 18.20 -19.07
CA MET A 1 17.50 18.70 -17.75
C MET A 1 15.99 18.52 -17.53
N LYS A 2 15.08 19.00 -18.40
CA LYS A 2 13.61 18.87 -18.19
C LYS A 2 13.11 17.43 -17.99
N LYS A 3 13.59 16.46 -18.78
CA LYS A 3 13.21 15.03 -18.64
C LYS A 3 13.68 14.41 -17.32
N LEU A 4 14.88 14.78 -16.86
CA LEU A 4 15.45 14.29 -15.60
C LEU A 4 14.65 14.82 -14.41
N PHE A 5 14.32 16.11 -14.40
CA PHE A 5 13.47 16.72 -13.38
C PHE A 5 12.07 16.09 -13.33
N SER A 6 11.46 15.86 -14.49
CA SER A 6 10.16 15.19 -14.60
C SER A 6 10.18 13.76 -14.06
N PHE A 7 11.28 13.02 -14.27
CA PHE A 7 11.45 11.68 -13.72
C PHE A 7 11.60 11.69 -12.19
N PHE A 8 12.45 12.56 -11.62
CA PHE A 8 12.58 12.71 -10.17
C PHE A 8 11.27 13.15 -9.51
N SER A 9 10.54 14.09 -10.12
CA SER A 9 9.22 14.51 -9.64
C SER A 9 8.23 13.33 -9.61
N THR A 10 8.31 12.42 -10.60
CA THR A 10 7.48 11.20 -10.61
C THR A 10 7.87 10.26 -9.47
N ILE A 11 9.17 10.05 -9.22
CA ILE A 11 9.64 9.25 -8.07
C ILE A 11 9.09 9.80 -6.76
N CYS A 12 9.25 11.12 -6.53
CA CYS A 12 8.76 11.77 -5.33
C CYS A 12 7.24 11.67 -5.21
N LEU A 13 6.50 11.78 -6.32
CA LEU A 13 5.04 11.67 -6.32
C LEU A 13 4.57 10.29 -5.86
N PHE A 14 5.15 9.20 -6.36
CA PHE A 14 4.75 7.85 -5.97
C PHE A 14 5.10 7.55 -4.51
N PHE A 15 6.30 7.94 -4.07
CA PHE A 15 6.69 7.80 -2.67
C PHE A 15 5.73 8.60 -1.76
N LEU A 16 5.47 9.86 -2.09
CA LEU A 16 4.58 10.73 -1.32
C LEU A 16 3.14 10.21 -1.32
N ALA A 17 2.64 9.68 -2.43
CA ALA A 17 1.31 9.10 -2.51
C ALA A 17 1.19 7.85 -1.62
N GLY A 18 2.22 7.01 -1.58
CA GLY A 18 2.29 5.87 -0.65
C GLY A 18 2.28 6.34 0.81
N PHE A 19 3.07 7.37 1.12
CA PHE A 19 3.12 7.98 2.44
C PHE A 19 1.77 8.58 2.87
N LEU A 20 1.09 9.31 1.99
CA LEU A 20 -0.23 9.87 2.25
C LEU A 20 -1.31 8.80 2.40
N ALA A 21 -1.21 7.69 1.65
CA ALA A 21 -2.09 6.54 1.82
C ALA A 21 -1.92 5.91 3.22
N ALA A 22 -0.68 5.80 3.72
CA ALA A 22 -0.41 5.32 5.07
C ALA A 22 -0.91 6.28 6.16
N ILE A 23 -0.72 7.60 6.00
CA ILE A 23 -1.32 8.59 6.92
C ILE A 23 -2.83 8.43 6.97
N SER A 24 -3.47 8.35 5.81
CA SER A 24 -4.92 8.22 5.70
C SER A 24 -5.40 6.95 6.39
N ALA A 25 -4.74 5.81 6.13
CA ALA A 25 -5.05 4.53 6.77
C ALA A 25 -4.94 4.61 8.29
N PHE A 26 -3.86 5.19 8.80
CA PHE A 26 -3.65 5.37 10.24
C PHE A 26 -4.75 6.25 10.89
N LEU A 27 -5.10 7.38 10.26
CA LEU A 27 -6.16 8.25 10.77
C LEU A 27 -7.51 7.53 10.86
N PHE A 28 -7.84 6.74 9.84
CA PHE A 28 -9.05 5.91 9.85
C PHE A 28 -8.98 4.80 10.90
N GLN A 29 -7.84 4.14 11.09
CA GLN A 29 -7.65 3.15 12.15
C GLN A 29 -7.90 3.76 13.52
N VAL A 30 -7.28 4.90 13.84
CA VAL A 30 -7.46 5.60 15.13
C VAL A 30 -8.91 6.03 15.36
N PHE A 31 -9.61 6.45 14.31
CA PHE A 31 -11.01 6.85 14.41
C PHE A 31 -11.95 5.65 14.60
N LEU A 32 -11.78 4.60 13.78
CA LEU A 32 -12.63 3.42 13.76
C LEU A 32 -12.37 2.48 14.95
N SER A 33 -11.16 2.42 15.50
CA SER A 33 -10.83 1.61 16.67
C SER A 33 -11.60 2.04 17.93
N ARG A 34 -12.18 3.25 17.94
CA ARG A 34 -13.06 3.73 19.02
C ARG A 34 -14.50 3.21 18.89
N GLN A 35 -14.86 2.70 17.72
CA GLN A 35 -16.22 2.29 17.36
C GLN A 35 -16.35 0.77 17.17
N LEU A 36 -15.24 0.10 16.84
CA LEU A 36 -15.21 -1.34 16.56
C LEU A 36 -14.82 -2.14 17.81
N PRO A 37 -15.32 -3.38 17.95
CA PRO A 37 -14.87 -4.29 19.01
C PRO A 37 -13.37 -4.60 18.85
N PRO A 38 -12.55 -4.34 19.89
CA PRO A 38 -11.10 -4.47 19.78
C PRO A 38 -10.69 -5.93 19.56
N ASN A 39 -9.67 -6.15 18.73
CA ASN A 39 -9.09 -7.45 18.40
C ASN A 39 -10.07 -8.43 17.73
N SER A 40 -11.14 -7.92 17.11
CA SER A 40 -12.07 -8.76 16.37
C SER A 40 -11.58 -9.03 14.94
N LEU A 41 -11.93 -10.20 14.37
CA LEU A 41 -11.67 -10.48 12.95
C LEU A 41 -12.33 -9.45 12.02
N PHE A 42 -13.46 -8.89 12.45
CA PHE A 42 -14.15 -7.83 11.73
C PHE A 42 -13.34 -6.53 11.70
N GLU A 43 -12.81 -6.10 12.84
CA GLU A 43 -11.92 -4.93 12.92
C GLU A 43 -10.70 -5.10 12.00
N LEU A 44 -10.04 -6.26 12.06
CA LEU A 44 -8.90 -6.56 11.21
C LEU A 44 -9.25 -6.48 9.72
N PHE A 45 -10.39 -7.07 9.32
CA PHE A 45 -10.85 -7.02 7.94
C PHE A 45 -11.13 -5.58 7.49
N VAL A 46 -11.81 -4.78 8.32
CA VAL A 46 -12.12 -3.38 8.00
C VAL A 46 -10.83 -2.57 7.79
N PHE A 47 -9.82 -2.74 8.65
CA PHE A 47 -8.55 -2.03 8.51
C PHE A 47 -7.78 -2.45 7.26
N VAL A 48 -7.68 -3.76 6.98
CA VAL A 48 -7.03 -4.27 5.77
C VAL A 48 -7.76 -3.79 4.51
N PHE A 49 -9.10 -3.82 4.52
CA PHE A 49 -9.90 -3.31 3.41
C PHE A 49 -9.64 -1.83 3.15
N LEU A 50 -9.66 -1.03 4.20
CA LEU A 50 -9.45 0.40 4.10
C LEU A 50 -8.02 0.72 3.60
N GLU A 51 -7.00 0.01 4.10
CA GLU A 51 -5.63 0.16 3.61
C GLU A 51 -5.50 -0.14 2.12
N GLU A 52 -5.99 -1.30 1.67
CA GLU A 52 -5.88 -1.69 0.25
C GLU A 52 -6.73 -0.77 -0.65
N ALA A 53 -7.89 -0.30 -0.19
CA ALA A 53 -8.70 0.67 -0.91
C ALA A 53 -8.00 2.03 -1.05
N LEU A 54 -7.33 2.51 0.01
CA LEU A 54 -6.55 3.74 -0.05
C LEU A 54 -5.33 3.59 -0.95
N LYS A 55 -4.58 2.48 -0.87
CA LYS A 55 -3.49 2.18 -1.80
C LYS A 55 -3.99 2.21 -3.24
N PHE A 56 -5.14 1.59 -3.51
CA PHE A 56 -5.78 1.63 -4.83
C PHE A 56 -6.07 3.05 -5.30
N PHE A 57 -6.71 3.85 -4.45
CA PHE A 57 -7.09 5.23 -4.77
C PHE A 57 -5.87 6.13 -5.01
N PHE A 58 -4.91 6.17 -4.09
CA PHE A 58 -3.73 7.03 -4.20
C PHE A 58 -2.84 6.62 -5.37
N TRP A 59 -2.60 5.31 -5.57
CA TRP A 59 -1.82 4.82 -6.70
C TRP A 59 -2.44 5.22 -8.03
N ARG A 60 -3.77 5.11 -8.15
CA ARG A 60 -4.50 5.49 -9.36
C ARG A 60 -4.34 6.99 -9.68
N ASN A 61 -4.47 7.85 -8.68
CA ASN A 61 -4.28 9.28 -8.84
C ASN A 61 -2.85 9.62 -9.28
N SER A 62 -1.83 8.98 -8.70
CA SER A 62 -0.43 9.18 -9.11
C SER A 62 -0.19 8.84 -10.58
N ILE A 63 -0.81 7.77 -11.08
CA ILE A 63 -0.68 7.33 -12.47
C ILE A 63 -1.34 8.30 -13.45
N PHE A 64 -2.52 8.83 -13.14
CA PHE A 64 -3.16 9.81 -14.00
C PHE A 64 -2.31 11.07 -14.17
N LEU A 65 -1.61 11.50 -13.12
CA LEU A 65 -0.72 12.65 -13.15
C LEU A 65 0.60 12.39 -13.90
N THR A 66 0.95 11.12 -14.17
CA THR A 66 2.29 10.73 -14.67
C THR A 66 2.26 9.78 -15.88
N PHE A 67 1.07 9.58 -16.45
CA PHE A 67 0.81 8.69 -17.59
C PHE A 67 1.79 8.84 -18.78
N PRO A 68 2.26 10.05 -19.19
CA PRO A 68 3.23 10.15 -20.29
C PRO A 68 4.63 9.57 -19.99
N ILE A 69 4.97 9.29 -18.73
CA ILE A 69 6.30 8.85 -18.30
C ILE A 69 6.36 7.31 -18.11
N ILE A 70 5.24 6.74 -17.69
CA ILE A 70 5.09 5.32 -17.36
C ILE A 70 4.48 4.58 -18.54
N ASN A 71 5.35 4.17 -19.47
CA ASN A 71 4.95 3.51 -20.71
C ASN A 71 5.29 2.01 -20.77
N SER A 72 5.78 1.42 -19.68
CA SER A 72 6.15 0.00 -19.65
C SER A 72 5.82 -0.66 -18.32
N TYR A 73 5.58 -1.99 -18.37
CA TYR A 73 5.30 -2.78 -17.17
C TYR A 73 6.48 -2.79 -16.18
N LYS A 74 7.72 -2.77 -16.67
CA LYS A 74 8.93 -2.65 -15.81
C LYS A 74 8.91 -1.36 -15.00
N LYS A 75 8.52 -0.23 -15.60
CA LYS A 75 8.38 1.05 -14.91
C LYS A 75 7.24 1.01 -13.90
N LEU A 76 6.09 0.43 -14.26
CA LEU A 76 4.97 0.24 -13.33
C LEU A 76 5.44 -0.49 -12.06
N PHE A 77 6.12 -1.62 -12.22
CA PHE A 77 6.64 -2.41 -11.10
C PHE A 77 7.63 -1.62 -10.21
N PHE A 78 8.53 -0.83 -10.83
CA PHE A 78 9.43 0.06 -10.10
C PHE A 78 8.69 1.13 -9.30
N PHE A 79 7.67 1.76 -9.87
CA PHE A 79 6.86 2.76 -9.16
C PHE A 79 5.95 2.13 -8.09
N SER A 80 5.52 0.87 -8.26
CA SER A 80 4.86 0.09 -7.20
C SER A 80 5.77 -0.09 -5.99
N PHE A 81 7.07 -0.38 -6.22
CA PHE A 81 8.05 -0.47 -5.14
C PHE A 81 8.23 0.86 -4.40
N LEU A 82 8.35 1.97 -5.14
CA LEU A 82 8.48 3.30 -4.53
C LEU A 82 7.26 3.69 -3.71
N PHE A 83 6.06 3.41 -4.22
CA PHE A 83 4.81 3.63 -3.49
C PHE A 83 4.76 2.79 -2.21
N ALA A 84 5.04 1.48 -2.31
CA ALA A 84 5.09 0.59 -1.17
C ALA A 84 6.12 1.03 -0.13
N SER A 85 7.28 1.54 -0.57
CA SER A 85 8.33 2.06 0.30
C SER A 85 7.87 3.31 1.06
N GLY A 86 7.13 4.21 0.40
CA GLY A 86 6.53 5.38 1.05
C GLY A 86 5.51 5.00 2.12
N PHE A 87 4.68 3.99 1.84
CA PHE A 87 3.71 3.45 2.79
C PHE A 87 4.42 2.81 4.00
N TRP A 88 5.34 1.88 3.71
CA TRP A 88 6.13 1.14 4.68
C TRP A 88 6.98 2.02 5.60
N PHE A 89 7.56 3.11 5.08
CA PHE A 89 8.40 4.01 5.86
C PHE A 89 7.65 4.59 7.06
N LEU A 90 6.40 5.02 6.85
CA LEU A 90 5.57 5.57 7.91
C LEU A 90 5.14 4.50 8.90
N GLU A 91 4.81 3.30 8.41
CA GLU A 91 4.42 2.19 9.27
C GLU A 91 5.55 1.74 10.20
N ILE A 92 6.80 1.69 9.71
CA ILE A 92 7.97 1.47 10.56
C ILE A 92 8.14 2.58 11.57
N PHE A 93 7.95 3.84 11.16
CA PHE A 93 8.06 4.96 12.08
C PHE A 93 7.06 4.80 13.24
N PHE A 94 5.81 4.43 12.95
CA PHE A 94 4.81 4.15 13.98
C PHE A 94 5.15 2.91 14.83
N LEU A 95 5.61 1.83 14.20
CA LEU A 95 6.05 0.64 14.91
C LEU A 95 7.20 0.96 15.87
N LYS A 96 8.15 1.81 15.44
CA LYS A 96 9.25 2.29 16.27
C LYS A 96 8.77 3.18 17.41
N LEU A 97 7.75 4.00 17.21
CA LEU A 97 7.14 4.79 18.31
C LEU A 97 6.44 3.90 19.34
N LYS A 98 5.89 2.75 18.91
CA LYS A 98 5.19 1.80 19.78
C LYS A 98 6.13 0.86 20.53
N LEU A 99 7.29 0.54 19.95
CA LEU A 99 8.27 -0.40 20.52
C LEU A 99 9.44 0.33 21.19
N THR A 100 9.83 -0.12 22.38
CA THR A 100 11.02 0.40 23.09
C THR A 100 12.32 0.06 22.35
N ALA A 101 12.40 -1.13 21.75
CA ALA A 101 13.51 -1.58 20.90
C ALA A 101 13.19 -1.43 19.41
N TRP A 102 14.21 -1.37 18.56
CA TRP A 102 13.99 -1.46 17.10
C TRP A 102 13.47 -2.86 16.73
N PRO A 103 12.49 -2.97 15.83
CA PRO A 103 12.10 -4.27 15.30
C PRO A 103 13.28 -4.92 14.57
N LEU A 104 13.37 -6.25 14.64
CA LEU A 104 14.39 -7.03 13.94
C LEU A 104 14.37 -6.68 12.44
N PHE A 105 15.55 -6.55 11.83
CA PHE A 105 15.70 -6.23 10.41
C PHE A 105 14.93 -7.19 9.49
N SER A 106 14.82 -8.46 9.88
CA SER A 106 14.02 -9.47 9.16
C SER A 106 12.52 -9.15 9.16
N ALA A 107 11.96 -8.68 10.28
CA ALA A 107 10.55 -8.28 10.38
C ALA A 107 10.26 -7.02 9.55
N ILE A 108 11.20 -6.05 9.57
CA ILE A 108 11.19 -4.84 8.74
C ILE A 108 11.17 -5.19 7.25
N GLY A 109 12.00 -6.14 6.82
CA GLY A 109 12.08 -6.60 5.44
C GLY A 109 10.83 -7.36 4.99
N ILE A 110 10.28 -8.22 5.84
CA ILE A 110 9.03 -8.95 5.57
C ILE A 110 7.86 -7.97 5.39
N LEU A 111 7.77 -6.95 6.26
CA LEU A 111 6.76 -5.90 6.14
C LEU A 111 6.84 -5.24 4.75
N LEU A 112 8.03 -4.78 4.33
CA LEU A 112 8.22 -4.16 3.01
C LEU A 112 7.81 -5.10 1.87
N ALA A 113 8.19 -6.38 1.96
CA ALA A 113 7.85 -7.37 0.96
C ALA A 113 6.33 -7.54 0.80
N VAL A 114 5.59 -7.54 1.91
CA VAL A 114 4.12 -7.60 1.90
C VAL A 114 3.52 -6.35 1.26
N HIS A 115 3.92 -5.14 1.67
CA HIS A 115 3.40 -3.91 1.04
C HIS A 115 3.75 -3.85 -0.44
N TRP A 116 4.93 -4.30 -0.83
CA TRP A 116 5.31 -4.32 -2.23
C TRP A 116 4.47 -5.31 -3.03
N LEU A 117 4.22 -6.50 -2.48
CA LEU A 117 3.40 -7.52 -3.13
C LEU A 117 1.94 -7.07 -3.26
N THR A 118 1.33 -6.56 -2.18
CA THR A 118 -0.06 -6.08 -2.25
C THR A 118 -0.18 -4.86 -3.15
N THR A 119 0.79 -3.93 -3.11
CA THR A 119 0.84 -2.78 -4.03
C THR A 119 1.03 -3.23 -5.49
N GLY A 120 1.77 -4.32 -5.74
CA GLY A 120 1.90 -4.94 -7.06
C GLY A 120 0.57 -5.52 -7.59
N LEU A 121 -0.21 -6.15 -6.71
CA LEU A 121 -1.57 -6.60 -7.02
C LEU A 121 -2.51 -5.42 -7.28
N ILE A 122 -2.46 -4.36 -6.47
CA ILE A 122 -3.20 -3.11 -6.67
C ILE A 122 -2.82 -2.43 -7.99
N THR A 123 -1.54 -2.45 -8.36
CA THR A 123 -1.04 -1.94 -9.64
C THR A 123 -1.64 -2.73 -10.80
N SER A 124 -1.67 -4.05 -10.68
CA SER A 124 -2.25 -4.95 -11.67
C SER A 124 -3.77 -4.74 -11.78
N ALA A 125 -4.46 -4.52 -10.66
CA ALA A 125 -5.87 -4.20 -10.62
C ALA A 125 -6.17 -2.91 -11.40
N ASN A 126 -5.45 -1.82 -11.09
CA ASN A 126 -5.60 -0.56 -11.79
C ASN A 126 -5.26 -0.66 -13.29
N TYR A 127 -4.25 -1.45 -13.65
CA TYR A 127 -3.91 -1.68 -15.05
C TYR A 127 -5.06 -2.35 -15.82
N GLN A 128 -5.69 -3.37 -15.24
CA GLN A 128 -6.87 -4.02 -15.84
C GLN A 128 -8.07 -3.07 -15.89
N LEU A 129 -8.26 -2.23 -14.87
CA LEU A 129 -9.31 -1.23 -14.85
C LEU A 129 -9.17 -0.22 -16.00
N ASN A 130 -7.94 0.24 -16.30
CA ASN A 130 -7.67 1.12 -17.44
C ASN A 130 -7.96 0.45 -18.79
N LYS A 131 -7.83 -0.89 -18.87
CA LYS A 131 -8.25 -1.69 -20.02
C LYS A 131 -9.75 -2.00 -20.05
N LYS A 132 -10.54 -1.44 -19.11
CA LYS A 132 -11.97 -1.72 -18.92
C LYS A 132 -12.27 -3.20 -18.61
N ASN A 133 -11.29 -3.93 -18.08
CA ASN A 133 -11.44 -5.32 -17.68
C ASN A 133 -11.75 -5.40 -16.18
N TYR A 134 -13.01 -5.13 -15.83
CA TYR A 134 -13.47 -4.98 -14.45
C TYR A 134 -13.34 -6.27 -13.63
N THR A 135 -13.63 -7.42 -14.24
CA THR A 135 -13.54 -8.72 -13.55
C THR A 135 -12.12 -9.00 -13.08
N PHE A 136 -11.13 -8.87 -13.96
CA PHE A 136 -9.73 -9.09 -13.56
C PHE A 136 -9.23 -8.00 -12.61
N SER A 137 -9.66 -6.75 -12.77
CA SER A 137 -9.37 -5.70 -11.79
C SER A 137 -9.87 -6.07 -10.39
N PHE A 138 -11.11 -6.54 -10.30
CA PHE A 138 -11.72 -6.95 -9.04
C PHE A 138 -11.00 -8.16 -8.44
N LEU A 139 -10.67 -9.17 -9.24
CA LEU A 139 -9.92 -10.35 -8.78
C LEU A 139 -8.56 -9.96 -8.19
N PHE A 140 -7.78 -9.10 -8.85
CA PHE A 140 -6.51 -8.64 -8.32
C PHE A 140 -6.67 -7.85 -7.00
N PHE A 141 -7.70 -7.02 -6.90
CA PHE A 141 -8.00 -6.29 -5.66
C PHE A 141 -8.37 -7.24 -4.51
N ILE A 142 -9.25 -8.22 -4.77
CA ILE A 142 -9.60 -9.25 -3.78
C ILE A 142 -8.38 -10.09 -3.38
N PHE A 143 -7.49 -10.43 -4.30
CA PHE A 143 -6.25 -11.12 -3.95
C PHE A 143 -5.32 -10.28 -3.08
N ALA A 144 -5.21 -8.97 -3.34
CA ALA A 144 -4.44 -8.06 -2.49
C ALA A 144 -5.00 -8.03 -1.06
N LEU A 145 -6.32 -7.90 -0.97
CA LEU A 145 -7.09 -7.95 0.28
C LEU A 145 -6.87 -9.24 1.06
N LEU A 146 -7.08 -10.40 0.42
CA LEU A 146 -6.96 -11.71 1.07
C LEU A 146 -5.52 -11.97 1.52
N PHE A 147 -4.53 -11.67 0.67
CA PHE A 147 -3.13 -11.85 1.02
C PHE A 147 -2.75 -10.99 2.23
N HIS A 148 -3.14 -9.72 2.23
CA HIS A 148 -2.83 -8.82 3.33
C HIS A 148 -3.57 -9.20 4.62
N PHE A 149 -4.83 -9.64 4.50
CA PHE A 149 -5.62 -10.10 5.64
C PHE A 149 -5.01 -11.35 6.27
N VAL A 150 -4.66 -12.36 5.47
CA VAL A 150 -4.02 -13.59 5.94
C VAL A 150 -2.70 -13.27 6.64
N TYR A 151 -1.88 -12.39 6.07
CA TYR A 151 -0.65 -11.94 6.71
C TYR A 151 -0.89 -11.30 8.08
N ASN A 152 -1.77 -10.30 8.17
CA ASN A 152 -2.03 -9.62 9.45
C ASN A 152 -2.71 -10.54 10.47
N TRP A 153 -3.55 -11.48 10.03
CA TRP A 153 -4.17 -12.48 10.90
C TRP A 153 -3.14 -13.46 11.48
N LEU A 154 -2.20 -13.92 10.65
CA LEU A 154 -1.10 -14.77 11.11
C LEU A 154 -0.19 -14.04 12.10
N ILE A 155 0.05 -12.74 11.89
CA ILE A 155 0.79 -11.92 12.85
C ILE A 155 0.01 -11.80 14.15
N ALA A 156 -1.27 -11.41 14.09
CA ALA A 156 -2.10 -11.23 15.28
C ALA A 156 -2.28 -12.50 16.13
N LYS A 157 -2.08 -13.69 15.54
CA LYS A 157 -2.10 -14.97 16.26
C LYS A 157 -0.79 -15.35 16.95
N ASN A 158 0.33 -14.80 16.48
CA ASN A 158 1.68 -15.16 16.94
C ASN A 158 2.27 -14.13 17.93
N PHE A 159 1.51 -13.09 18.28
CA PHE A 159 1.81 -12.08 19.30
C PHE A 159 0.66 -12.01 20.31
#